data_AF-A0A3M6APY5-F1
#
_entry.id   AF-A0A3M6APY5-F1
#
_cell.length_a   1.000
_cell.length_b   1.000
_cell.length_c   1.000
_cell.angle_alpha   90.00
_cell.angle_beta   90.00
_cell.angle_gamma   90.00
#
_symmetry.space_group_name_H-M   'P 1'
#
loop_
_entity.id
_entity.type
_entity.pdbx_description
1 polymer ?
#
loop_
_entity_poly.entity_id
_entity_poly.type
_entity_poly.pdbx_seq_one_letter_code
_entity_poly.pdbx_strand_id
1 'polypeptide(L)'
;MPVTRKVSSASFATPAPEASQSYSYSNLEGTDSARNELAEEVALAIAYNGISQAVMLVSPTDLEDFIVGFSLGSGIIASHDEIYDFKISG
;
A
#
# COMPACT_ATOMS: atom_id res chain seq x y z
N MET A 1 -22.68 -44.21 12.59
CA MET A 1 -21.70 -43.90 11.52
C MET A 1 -21.50 -42.40 11.48
N PRO A 2 -20.34 -41.85 11.85
CA PRO A 2 -20.13 -40.40 11.87
C PRO A 2 -19.80 -39.88 10.46
N VAL A 3 -20.59 -38.90 10.01
CA VAL A 3 -20.36 -38.16 8.76
C VAL A 3 -19.25 -37.14 9.00
N THR A 4 -18.11 -37.32 8.34
CA THR A 4 -17.00 -36.35 8.40
C THR A 4 -17.31 -35.19 7.45
N ARG A 5 -17.68 -34.03 7.99
CA ARG A 5 -17.72 -32.77 7.23
C ARG A 5 -16.30 -32.22 7.13
N LYS A 6 -15.68 -32.34 5.95
CA LYS A 6 -14.47 -31.57 5.62
C LYS A 6 -14.88 -30.11 5.45
N VAL A 7 -14.53 -29.27 6.41
CA VAL A 7 -14.56 -27.81 6.25
C VAL A 7 -13.32 -27.44 5.46
N SER A 8 -13.50 -27.05 4.20
CA SER A 8 -12.46 -26.41 3.41
C SER A 8 -12.24 -25.00 3.97
N SER A 9 -11.10 -24.78 4.61
CA SER A 9 -10.57 -23.44 4.88
C SER A 9 -10.00 -22.88 3.59
N ALA A 10 -10.84 -22.22 2.78
CA ALA A 10 -10.33 -21.33 1.74
C ALA A 10 -9.77 -20.08 2.44
N SER A 11 -8.48 -20.13 2.77
CA SER A 11 -7.71 -18.92 3.04
C SER A 11 -7.55 -18.21 1.71
N PHE A 12 -8.37 -17.19 1.45
CA PHE A 12 -8.00 -16.16 0.48
C PHE A 12 -6.98 -15.25 1.17
N ALA A 13 -5.77 -15.79 1.34
CA ALA A 13 -4.61 -14.94 1.49
C ALA A 13 -4.25 -14.48 0.08
N THR A 14 -4.71 -13.30 -0.30
CA THR A 14 -4.03 -12.56 -1.36
C THR A 14 -2.57 -12.46 -0.92
N PRO A 15 -1.58 -12.96 -1.67
CA PRO A 15 -0.21 -12.71 -1.31
C PRO A 15 -0.04 -11.19 -1.30
N ALA A 16 0.46 -10.65 -0.17
CA ALA A 16 1.05 -9.32 -0.17
C ALA A 16 2.01 -9.25 -1.36
N PRO A 17 2.04 -8.14 -2.13
CA PRO A 17 2.87 -8.05 -3.31
C PRO A 17 4.33 -8.39 -2.95
N GLU A 18 5.05 -9.04 -3.86
CA GLU A 18 6.41 -9.61 -3.68
C GLU A 18 7.52 -8.61 -3.29
N ALA A 19 7.19 -7.40 -2.86
CA ALA A 19 8.15 -6.35 -2.51
C ALA A 19 8.91 -6.60 -1.19
N SER A 20 8.55 -7.63 -0.42
CA SER A 20 9.28 -8.02 0.80
C SER A 20 10.49 -8.95 0.54
N GLN A 21 11.03 -8.95 -0.69
CA GLN A 21 12.28 -9.66 -0.98
C GLN A 21 13.44 -8.85 -0.42
N SER A 22 14.20 -9.43 0.50
CA SER A 22 15.45 -8.83 0.96
C SER A 22 16.51 -8.94 -0.14
N TYR A 23 17.06 -7.82 -0.57
CA TYR A 23 18.12 -7.79 -1.55
C TYR A 23 19.48 -7.75 -0.85
N SER A 24 20.44 -8.52 -1.38
CA SER A 24 21.85 -8.40 -1.02
C SER A 24 22.56 -7.64 -2.12
N TYR A 25 23.23 -6.54 -1.76
CA TYR A 25 24.17 -5.88 -2.68
C TYR A 25 25.59 -6.26 -2.27
N SER A 26 26.46 -6.46 -3.26
CA SER A 26 27.88 -6.73 -3.04
C SER A 26 28.65 -5.47 -3.40
N ASN A 27 29.51 -4.98 -2.50
CA ASN A 27 30.48 -3.95 -2.87
C ASN A 27 31.49 -4.53 -3.89
N LEU A 28 32.02 -3.69 -4.78
CA LEU A 28 32.93 -4.10 -5.85
C LEU A 28 34.20 -4.79 -5.34
N GLU A 29 34.62 -4.50 -4.10
CA GLU A 29 35.76 -5.12 -3.41
C GLU A 29 35.40 -6.46 -2.72
N GLY A 30 34.16 -6.93 -2.86
CA GLY A 30 33.74 -8.31 -2.63
C GLY A 30 33.80 -8.83 -1.19
N THR A 31 34.04 -7.96 -0.20
CA THR A 31 34.33 -8.40 1.17
C THR A 31 33.17 -8.25 2.16
N ASP A 32 32.11 -7.51 1.80
CA ASP A 32 30.96 -7.30 2.69
C ASP A 32 29.65 -7.34 1.86
N SER A 33 28.79 -8.31 2.19
CA SER A 33 27.43 -8.44 1.65
C SER A 33 26.45 -8.14 2.76
N ALA A 34 25.79 -6.98 2.69
CA ALA A 34 24.76 -6.59 3.65
C ALA A 34 23.36 -6.88 3.07
N ARG A 35 22.47 -7.40 3.92
CA ARG A 35 21.06 -7.60 3.60
C ARG A 35 20.30 -6.31 3.87
N ASN A 36 19.58 -5.80 2.88
CA ASN A 36 18.72 -4.63 3.01
C ASN A 36 17.27 -4.99 2.68
N GLU A 37 16.35 -4.42 3.44
CA GLU A 37 14.92 -4.43 3.15
C GLU A 37 14.62 -3.27 2.20
N LEU A 38 13.84 -3.53 1.15
CA LEU A 38 13.36 -2.48 0.27
C LEU A 38 12.06 -1.92 0.80
N ALA A 39 11.82 -0.63 0.55
CA ALA A 39 10.54 -0.01 0.81
C ALA A 39 9.47 -0.64 -0.08
N GLU A 40 8.32 -0.96 0.51
CA GLU A 40 7.14 -1.40 -0.22
C GLU A 40 6.37 -0.20 -0.76
N GLU A 41 5.89 -0.32 -2.00
CA GLU A 41 5.05 0.69 -2.65
C GLU A 41 3.87 0.00 -3.32
N VAL A 42 2.68 0.54 -3.13
CA VAL A 42 1.42 0.02 -3.66
C VAL A 42 0.70 1.08 -4.49
N ALA A 43 -0.08 0.65 -5.47
CA ALA A 43 -0.89 1.57 -6.26
C ALA A 43 -2.14 2.01 -5.47
N LEU A 44 -2.23 3.30 -5.17
CA LEU A 44 -3.39 3.93 -4.55
C LEU A 44 -4.17 4.72 -5.59
N ALA A 45 -5.45 4.37 -5.78
CA ALA A 45 -6.38 5.15 -6.60
C ALA A 45 -7.12 6.17 -5.73
N ILE A 46 -7.10 7.44 -6.16
CA ILE A 46 -7.68 8.56 -5.41
C ILE A 46 -8.86 9.12 -6.20
N ALA A 47 -10.02 9.15 -5.56
CA ALA A 47 -11.23 9.71 -6.13
C ALA A 47 -11.91 10.70 -5.17
N TYR A 48 -12.33 11.84 -5.69
CA TYR A 48 -13.07 12.85 -4.94
C TYR A 48 -14.52 12.85 -5.43
N ASN A 49 -15.48 12.71 -4.52
CA ASN A 49 -16.91 12.64 -4.84
C ASN A 49 -17.25 11.63 -5.96
N GLY A 50 -16.50 10.52 -6.02
CA GLY A 50 -16.67 9.47 -7.04
C GLY A 50 -15.93 9.69 -8.36
N ILE A 51 -15.19 10.79 -8.52
CA ILE A 51 -14.42 11.09 -9.74
C ILE A 51 -12.95 10.72 -9.51
N SER A 52 -12.42 9.81 -10.34
CA SER A 52 -11.01 9.41 -10.27
C SER A 52 -10.09 10.55 -10.69
N GLN A 53 -9.19 10.93 -9.80
CA GLN A 53 -8.30 12.08 -9.99
C GLN A 53 -6.86 11.66 -10.25
N ALA A 54 -6.38 10.62 -9.56
CA ALA A 54 -5.01 10.16 -9.68
C ALA A 54 -4.85 8.68 -9.30
N VAL A 55 -3.77 8.08 -9.79
CA VAL A 55 -3.23 6.82 -9.29
C VAL A 55 -1.75 7.04 -9.01
N MET A 56 -1.31 6.72 -7.80
CA MET A 56 0.08 6.93 -7.37
C MET A 56 0.62 5.66 -6.74
N LEU A 57 1.92 5.41 -6.88
CA LEU A 57 2.62 4.47 -6.00
C LEU A 57 2.91 5.20 -4.68
N VAL A 58 2.52 4.56 -3.59
CA VAL A 58 2.69 5.07 -2.24
C VAL A 58 3.11 3.96 -1.31
N SER A 59 3.84 4.29 -0.25
CA SER A 59 4.02 3.37 0.85
C SER A 59 2.64 3.04 1.47
N PRO A 60 2.32 1.77 1.81
CA PRO A 60 0.99 1.36 2.28
C PRO A 60 0.69 1.78 3.74
N THR A 61 1.34 2.84 4.22
CA THR A 61 1.23 3.36 5.58
C THR A 61 0.78 4.83 5.54
N ASP A 62 0.10 5.29 6.58
CA ASP A 62 -0.30 6.70 6.75
C ASP A 62 -1.06 7.28 5.55
N LEU A 63 -1.93 6.46 4.93
CA LEU A 63 -2.63 6.81 3.69
C LEU A 63 -3.55 8.03 3.84
N GLU A 64 -4.18 8.20 5.00
CA GLU A 64 -5.04 9.38 5.25
C GLU A 64 -4.21 10.68 5.22
N ASP A 65 -3.09 10.70 5.93
CA ASP A 65 -2.14 11.83 5.94
C ASP A 65 -1.58 12.09 4.54
N PHE A 66 -1.27 11.02 3.80
CA PHE A 66 -0.85 11.12 2.40
C PHE A 66 -1.94 11.79 1.54
N ILE A 67 -3.20 11.36 1.64
CA ILE A 67 -4.29 11.93 0.84
C ILE A 67 -4.46 13.41 1.17
N VAL A 68 -4.49 13.77 2.46
CA VAL A 68 -4.60 15.18 2.90
C VAL A 68 -3.48 16.02 2.29
N GLY A 69 -2.23 15.57 2.44
CA GLY A 69 -1.06 16.26 1.90
C GLY A 69 -1.10 16.36 0.37
N PHE A 70 -1.53 15.29 -0.30
CA PHE A 70 -1.73 15.28 -1.75
C PHE A 70 -2.83 16.26 -2.17
N SER A 71 -3.98 16.31 -1.48
CA SER A 71 -5.09 17.22 -1.79
C SER A 71 -4.65 18.68 -1.73
N LEU A 72 -3.87 19.05 -0.71
CA LEU A 72 -3.34 20.41 -0.54
C LEU A 72 -2.25 20.71 -1.57
N GLY A 73 -1.27 19.81 -1.73
CA GLY A 73 -0.13 19.99 -2.63
C GLY A 73 -0.54 20.05 -4.10
N SER A 74 -1.64 19.40 -4.47
CA SER A 74 -2.22 19.44 -5.81
C SER A 74 -3.21 20.59 -6.02
N GLY A 75 -3.57 21.32 -4.96
CA GLY A 75 -4.54 22.42 -5.01
C GLY A 75 -5.99 21.97 -5.21
N ILE A 76 -6.29 20.71 -4.88
CA ILE A 76 -7.68 20.19 -4.90
C ILE A 76 -8.51 20.83 -3.78
N ILE A 77 -7.87 21.09 -2.64
CA ILE A 77 -8.43 21.84 -1.50
C ILE A 77 -7.48 22.96 -1.08
N ALA A 78 -8.01 24.01 -0.44
CA ALA A 78 -7.21 25.09 0.12
C ALA A 78 -7.02 24.95 1.64
N SER A 79 -7.95 24.31 2.35
CA SER A 79 -7.85 23.96 3.78
C SER A 79 -8.27 22.50 4.03
N HIS A 80 -7.79 21.94 5.15
CA HIS A 80 -8.18 20.61 5.61
C HIS A 80 -9.69 20.51 5.92
N ASP A 81 -10.33 21.61 6.30
CA ASP A 81 -11.77 21.66 6.62
C ASP A 81 -12.69 21.37 5.42
N GLU A 82 -12.13 21.39 4.20
CA GLU A 82 -12.87 21.06 2.97
C GLU A 82 -13.03 19.55 2.78
N ILE A 83 -12.35 18.74 3.59
CA ILE A 83 -12.50 17.28 3.62
C ILE A 83 -13.53 16.90 4.68
N TYR A 84 -14.64 16.32 4.25
CA TYR A 84 -15.73 15.91 5.13
C TYR A 84 -15.61 14.47 5.65
N ASP A 85 -15.09 13.56 4.83
CA ASP A 85 -14.98 12.13 5.16
C ASP A 85 -13.93 11.45 4.28
N PHE A 86 -13.43 10.30 4.73
CA PHE A 86 -12.54 9.42 3.99
C PHE A 86 -13.10 8.01 3.93
N LYS A 87 -12.92 7.37 2.77
CA LYS A 87 -13.18 5.94 2.63
C LYS A 87 -12.00 5.27 1.96
N ILE A 88 -11.33 4.40 2.71
CA ILE A 88 -10.20 3.61 2.24
C ILE A 88 -10.62 2.14 2.17
N SER A 89 -10.28 1.48 1.08
CA SER A 89 -10.54 0.06 0.85
C SER A 89 -9.43 -0.54 0.00
N GLY A 90 -9.03 -1.78 0.32
CA GLY A 90 -8.03 -2.58 -0.40
C GLY A 90 -8.37 -4.05 -0.36
#